data_AF-A0A971E3E6-F1
#
_entry.id   AF-A0A971E3E6-F1
#
_cell.length_a   1.000
_cell.length_b   1.000
_cell.length_c   1.000
_cell.angle_alpha   90.00
_cell.angle_beta   90.00
_cell.angle_gamma   90.00
#
_symmetry.space_group_name_H-M   'P 1'
#
loop_
_entity.id
_entity.type
_entity.pdbx_description
1 polymer ?
#
loop_
_entity_poly.entity_id
_entity_poly.type
_entity_poly.pdbx_seq_one_letter_code
_entity_poly.pdbx_strand_id
1 'polypeptide(L)'
;MHQRKRMIGISAIAVLCVVTVMGGILFQLSAVAPAQAESTQNPASDVGVSAADPDTAELDDSEDLGILELTAYQRRQTYSEYISQFAGASFPDQEVLVQGASFTSTNMDVQVLNAAEIGKDGLPADYQGTAVVTGEKGYIEWEIDVPVAGLYNIEVMYYPVTGRGTSIEREIQINGETLFDGSDTLVFHRVWGDAGPYLTDTAGNQIRPPQAEKPMWRVVALEDSIGYVQEPYKFYFEQGKNTVRFISKAEPMAIASLRLYQAEEPKSYADVVKEYEAKGYKPVKDVVVTIQAEDAVRRSSPSLFAVFDQGDPTLVPYHPAEARLNSIGGHRWQIVGDWISWEFEVPEDGLYQIAIKGKQDQSRGTFSNRKVLIDGKVPFAELQAVRFNHTDRYQMRRLGVSQDPALDEALAKGAVGHVGRGGESRDEPFLFYLTKGKHELTLVACLGDLAGLLQQTEISLYEMNTIYRNIIMITSATPDPLRSYQLEKRIPGLLERLKVQAGIMRSMAKEFESLTGQRGGHTAVLTDIAIMLERMVDKPWSIPGMLGEYRDGIGNLGTWVMNTRNQPLQIDYIMAAAPDAKLPRATPTFFQAMWHEIRAFLASFTHDYTGVRDIKEL
;
A
#
# COMPACT_ATOMS: atom_id res chain seq x y z
N MET A 1 54.55 -38.51 14.91
CA MET A 1 53.63 -37.68 15.75
C MET A 1 54.20 -36.30 16.12
N HIS A 2 55.00 -35.66 15.25
CA HIS A 2 55.54 -34.29 15.47
C HIS A 2 55.49 -33.36 14.25
N GLN A 3 54.79 -33.74 13.17
CA GLN A 3 54.55 -32.85 12.01
C GLN A 3 53.07 -32.50 11.74
N ARG A 4 52.11 -33.05 12.50
CA ARG A 4 50.68 -32.66 12.41
C ARG A 4 50.24 -31.55 13.37
N LYS A 5 51.14 -31.03 14.24
CA LYS A 5 50.84 -29.95 15.19
C LYS A 5 51.27 -28.54 14.74
N ARG A 6 51.94 -28.39 13.59
CA ARG A 6 52.35 -27.06 13.05
C ARG A 6 51.44 -26.48 11.97
N MET A 7 50.47 -27.24 11.46
CA MET A 7 49.53 -26.76 10.43
C MET A 7 48.22 -26.19 10.99
N ILE A 8 47.96 -26.37 12.29
CA ILE A 8 46.73 -25.89 12.96
C ILE A 8 46.93 -24.49 13.57
N GLY A 9 48.18 -24.04 13.73
CA GLY A 9 48.51 -22.73 14.32
C GLY A 9 48.62 -21.55 13.34
N ILE A 10 48.63 -21.79 12.03
CA ILE A 10 48.80 -20.72 11.01
C ILE A 10 47.46 -20.38 10.32
N SER A 11 46.44 -21.25 10.39
CA SER A 11 45.11 -20.97 9.84
C SER A 11 44.23 -20.08 10.72
N ALA A 12 44.55 -19.89 12.01
CA ALA A 12 43.73 -19.06 12.90
C ALA A 12 44.00 -17.54 12.78
N ILE A 13 45.16 -17.13 12.24
CA ILE A 13 45.52 -15.71 12.10
C ILE A 13 45.22 -15.18 10.69
N ALA A 14 45.11 -16.05 9.67
CA ALA A 14 44.70 -15.66 8.33
C ALA A 14 43.18 -15.46 8.16
N VAL A 15 42.36 -16.00 9.07
CA VAL A 15 40.88 -15.87 9.02
C VAL A 15 40.39 -14.52 9.57
N LEU A 16 41.20 -13.81 10.36
CA LEU A 16 40.81 -12.52 10.93
C LEU A 16 41.06 -11.31 10.00
N CYS A 17 41.80 -11.47 8.89
CA CYS A 17 42.11 -10.38 7.95
C CYS A 17 41.39 -10.44 6.60
N VAL A 18 40.60 -11.49 6.32
CA VAL A 18 39.85 -11.60 5.05
C VAL A 18 38.41 -11.10 5.16
N VAL A 19 37.90 -10.84 6.37
CA VAL A 19 36.52 -10.37 6.59
C VAL A 19 36.36 -8.86 6.39
N THR A 20 37.45 -8.10 6.14
CA THR A 20 37.39 -6.64 6.03
C THR A 20 37.59 -6.07 4.62
N VAL A 21 37.82 -6.88 3.57
CA VAL A 21 38.03 -6.36 2.19
C VAL A 21 37.45 -7.29 1.12
N MET A 22 36.15 -7.58 1.13
CA MET A 22 35.41 -7.97 -0.08
C MET A 22 33.91 -7.66 0.07
N GLY A 23 33.56 -6.41 -0.18
CA GLY A 23 32.20 -5.94 -0.37
C GLY A 23 32.19 -4.93 -1.52
N GLY A 24 32.34 -5.42 -2.75
CA GLY A 24 32.43 -4.57 -3.93
C GLY A 24 32.51 -5.35 -5.24
N ILE A 25 31.34 -5.55 -5.85
CA ILE A 25 31.07 -5.61 -7.30
C ILE A 25 31.79 -6.69 -8.15
N LEU A 26 31.02 -7.66 -8.67
CA LEU A 26 30.89 -7.96 -10.12
C LEU A 26 29.92 -9.14 -10.34
N PHE A 27 28.68 -8.84 -10.77
CA PHE A 27 27.81 -9.81 -11.43
C PHE A 27 28.10 -9.74 -12.93
N GLN A 28 28.72 -10.78 -13.50
CA GLN A 28 28.74 -10.97 -14.95
C GLN A 28 27.44 -11.65 -15.38
N LEU A 29 26.63 -10.95 -16.17
CA LEU A 29 25.55 -11.53 -16.96
C LEU A 29 26.14 -12.20 -18.20
N SER A 30 25.95 -13.52 -18.31
CA SER A 30 26.16 -14.28 -19.53
C SER A 30 25.05 -13.95 -20.52
N ALA A 31 25.40 -13.29 -21.63
CA ALA A 31 24.48 -13.00 -22.73
C ALA A 31 24.18 -14.27 -23.54
N VAL A 32 22.90 -14.61 -23.66
CA VAL A 32 22.38 -15.53 -24.69
C VAL A 32 22.11 -14.72 -25.94
N ALA A 33 22.73 -15.10 -27.06
CA ALA A 33 22.59 -14.44 -28.36
C ALA A 33 21.25 -14.77 -29.03
N PRO A 34 20.57 -13.80 -29.67
CA PRO A 34 19.53 -14.10 -30.65
C PRO A 34 20.09 -14.08 -32.08
N ALA A 35 19.55 -15.00 -32.87
CA ALA A 35 19.88 -15.27 -34.26
C ALA A 35 19.42 -14.15 -35.21
N GLN A 36 20.11 -14.09 -36.36
CA GLN A 36 19.85 -13.23 -37.51
C GLN A 36 18.51 -13.53 -38.19
N ALA A 37 17.81 -12.49 -38.65
CA ALA A 37 16.83 -12.58 -39.73
C ALA A 37 16.80 -11.26 -40.54
N GLU A 38 16.47 -11.39 -41.82
CA GLU A 38 16.92 -10.58 -42.94
C GLU A 38 16.21 -9.24 -43.16
N SER A 39 16.95 -8.36 -43.85
CA SER A 39 16.50 -7.13 -44.48
C SER A 39 15.49 -7.37 -45.61
N THR A 40 14.45 -6.53 -45.68
CA THR A 40 13.75 -6.25 -46.95
C THR A 40 13.64 -4.75 -47.17
N GLN A 41 13.81 -4.37 -48.43
CA GLN A 41 14.05 -3.04 -48.99
C GLN A 41 12.76 -2.26 -49.28
N ASN A 42 12.79 -0.95 -49.02
CA ASN A 42 12.26 0.22 -49.80
C ASN A 42 10.78 0.28 -50.29
N PRO A 43 10.26 1.44 -50.76
CA PRO A 43 10.93 2.72 -51.00
C PRO A 43 10.27 3.99 -50.42
N ALA A 44 11.09 5.03 -50.41
CA ALA A 44 10.73 6.45 -50.29
C ALA A 44 9.75 6.90 -51.39
N SER A 45 8.89 7.85 -51.03
CA SER A 45 8.29 8.78 -51.98
C SER A 45 8.72 10.20 -51.63
N ASP A 46 9.22 10.83 -52.68
CA ASP A 46 9.79 12.15 -52.80
C ASP A 46 8.66 13.19 -52.92
N VAL A 47 8.68 14.23 -52.09
CA VAL A 47 8.05 15.52 -52.44
C VAL A 47 8.97 16.63 -51.93
N GLY A 48 9.78 17.14 -52.85
CA GLY A 48 10.55 18.36 -52.62
C GLY A 48 9.66 19.56 -52.37
N VAL A 49 10.06 20.40 -51.41
CA VAL A 49 9.59 21.79 -51.30
C VAL A 49 10.82 22.69 -51.35
N SER A 50 10.80 23.54 -52.37
CA SER A 50 11.78 24.59 -52.67
C SER A 50 11.96 25.54 -51.48
N ALA A 51 13.21 25.96 -51.28
CA ALA A 51 13.57 27.09 -50.43
C ALA A 51 12.87 28.38 -50.89
N ALA A 52 12.36 29.15 -49.93
CA ALA A 52 12.03 30.56 -50.08
C ALA A 52 12.64 31.32 -48.89
N ASP A 53 13.19 32.50 -49.21
CA ASP A 53 13.96 33.39 -48.33
C ASP A 53 13.19 33.88 -47.08
N PRO A 54 13.91 34.28 -46.01
CA PRO A 54 13.33 34.75 -44.77
C PRO A 54 13.12 36.27 -44.82
N ASP A 55 11.88 36.73 -44.81
CA ASP A 55 11.59 37.99 -44.12
C ASP A 55 10.10 38.16 -43.79
N THR A 56 9.88 38.60 -42.55
CA THR A 56 8.64 39.19 -42.01
C THR A 56 7.35 38.36 -42.13
N ALA A 57 7.11 37.51 -41.13
CA ALA A 57 5.76 37.19 -40.69
C ALA A 57 5.65 37.61 -39.22
N GLU A 58 4.88 38.66 -38.94
CA GLU A 58 4.33 38.89 -37.61
C GLU A 58 3.52 37.62 -37.25
N LEU A 59 3.95 36.95 -36.20
CA LEU A 59 3.30 35.74 -35.69
C LEU A 59 2.02 36.17 -34.99
N ASP A 60 0.89 35.66 -35.48
CA ASP A 60 -0.43 35.82 -34.86
C ASP A 60 -0.48 34.97 -33.58
N ASP A 61 -0.37 35.61 -32.42
CA ASP A 61 -0.43 34.97 -31.09
C ASP A 61 -1.75 34.21 -30.84
N SER A 62 -2.78 34.40 -31.68
CA SER A 62 -4.09 33.77 -31.50
C SER A 62 -4.17 32.31 -31.98
N GLU A 63 -3.36 31.90 -32.97
CA GLU A 63 -3.37 30.51 -33.47
C GLU A 63 -2.66 29.53 -32.51
N ASP A 64 -1.58 29.96 -31.84
CA ASP A 64 -0.84 29.14 -30.88
C ASP A 64 -1.65 28.85 -29.59
N LEU A 65 -2.51 29.79 -29.17
CA LEU A 65 -3.43 29.60 -28.03
C LEU A 65 -4.50 28.54 -28.32
N GLY A 66 -5.01 28.47 -29.55
CA GLY A 66 -6.03 27.48 -29.95
C GLY A 66 -5.49 26.04 -29.99
N ILE A 67 -4.23 25.84 -30.38
CA ILE A 67 -3.59 24.51 -30.41
C ILE A 67 -3.29 24.01 -28.98
N LEU A 68 -2.95 24.90 -28.07
CA LEU A 68 -2.76 24.60 -26.64
C LEU A 68 -4.08 24.17 -25.97
N GLU A 69 -5.22 24.75 -26.34
CA GLU A 69 -6.55 24.34 -25.85
C GLU A 69 -6.98 22.96 -26.39
N LEU A 70 -6.73 22.67 -27.67
CA LEU A 70 -7.13 21.41 -28.33
C LEU A 70 -6.33 20.19 -27.88
N THR A 71 -5.14 20.39 -27.29
CA THR A 71 -4.24 19.33 -26.80
C THR A 71 -4.16 19.26 -25.27
N ALA A 72 -4.90 20.12 -24.57
CA ALA A 72 -5.03 20.10 -23.13
C ALA A 72 -5.62 18.75 -22.71
N TYR A 73 -4.80 17.91 -22.09
CA TYR A 73 -5.32 16.70 -21.45
C TYR A 73 -6.31 17.14 -20.38
N GLN A 74 -7.54 16.64 -20.45
CA GLN A 74 -8.53 16.92 -19.43
C GLN A 74 -8.29 15.95 -18.28
N ARG A 75 -7.63 16.46 -17.24
CA ARG A 75 -7.52 15.76 -15.97
C ARG A 75 -8.93 15.57 -15.42
N ARG A 76 -9.29 14.32 -15.08
CA ARG A 76 -10.55 14.06 -14.37
C ARG A 76 -10.54 14.76 -13.01
N GLN A 77 -11.71 15.18 -12.58
CA GLN A 77 -11.91 15.80 -11.28
C GLN A 77 -11.47 14.85 -10.16
N THR A 78 -10.72 15.35 -9.19
CA THR A 78 -10.32 14.57 -8.01
C THR A 78 -11.44 14.49 -6.98
N TYR A 79 -11.38 13.50 -6.08
CA TYR A 79 -12.34 13.42 -4.97
C TYR A 79 -12.34 14.67 -4.07
N SER A 80 -11.16 15.25 -3.81
CA SER A 80 -11.05 16.48 -3.00
C SER A 80 -11.76 17.66 -3.68
N GLU A 81 -11.57 17.83 -4.98
CA GLU A 81 -12.30 18.83 -5.77
C GLU A 81 -13.80 18.57 -5.77
N TYR A 82 -14.23 17.31 -5.89
CA TYR A 82 -15.64 16.91 -5.80
C TYR A 82 -16.28 17.28 -4.46
N ILE A 83 -15.71 16.86 -3.33
CA ILE A 83 -16.25 17.19 -2.01
C ILE A 83 -16.25 18.70 -1.76
N SER A 84 -15.26 19.44 -2.27
CA SER A 84 -15.19 20.90 -2.11
C SER A 84 -16.39 21.64 -2.72
N GLN A 85 -17.00 21.08 -3.78
CA GLN A 85 -18.21 21.63 -4.40
C GLN A 85 -19.44 21.50 -3.48
N PHE A 86 -19.40 20.57 -2.54
CA PHE A 86 -20.48 20.27 -1.59
C PHE A 86 -20.11 20.65 -0.15
N ALA A 87 -19.19 21.60 0.06
CA ALA A 87 -18.75 22.01 1.40
C ALA A 87 -19.90 22.53 2.30
N GLY A 88 -21.02 22.97 1.72
CA GLY A 88 -22.24 23.38 2.44
C GLY A 88 -23.35 22.34 2.48
N ALA A 89 -23.13 21.14 1.94
CA ALA A 89 -24.13 20.07 1.93
C ALA A 89 -24.34 19.49 3.34
N SER A 90 -25.53 18.94 3.57
CA SER A 90 -25.84 18.27 4.83
C SER A 90 -25.28 16.84 4.86
N PHE A 91 -25.15 16.27 6.06
CA PHE A 91 -24.78 14.87 6.31
C PHE A 91 -25.95 14.17 7.01
N PRO A 92 -26.95 13.66 6.27
CA PRO A 92 -28.15 13.10 6.88
C PRO A 92 -27.85 11.78 7.59
N ASP A 93 -28.34 11.63 8.81
CA ASP A 93 -28.22 10.41 9.65
C ASP A 93 -29.29 9.35 9.31
N GLN A 94 -29.75 9.32 8.05
CA GLN A 94 -30.77 8.38 7.60
C GLN A 94 -30.14 7.26 6.81
N GLU A 95 -30.54 6.03 7.11
CA GLU A 95 -30.11 4.85 6.35
C GLU A 95 -31.12 4.52 5.24
N VAL A 96 -30.63 4.30 4.02
CA VAL A 96 -31.43 3.80 2.90
C VAL A 96 -30.86 2.46 2.45
N LEU A 97 -31.58 1.39 2.75
CA LEU A 97 -31.21 0.02 2.37
C LEU A 97 -31.90 -0.37 1.05
N VAL A 98 -31.10 -0.75 0.06
CA VAL A 98 -31.54 -1.21 -1.26
C VAL A 98 -31.12 -2.66 -1.43
N GLN A 99 -32.07 -3.54 -1.73
CA GLN A 99 -31.77 -4.95 -1.96
C GLN A 99 -31.09 -5.10 -3.33
N GLY A 100 -30.05 -5.93 -3.42
CA GLY A 100 -29.33 -6.15 -4.68
C GLY A 100 -30.26 -6.63 -5.79
N ALA A 101 -31.23 -7.49 -5.45
CA ALA A 101 -32.22 -8.01 -6.38
C ALA A 101 -33.28 -7.00 -6.85
N SER A 102 -33.39 -5.80 -6.26
CA SER A 102 -34.34 -4.77 -6.66
C SER A 102 -33.77 -3.80 -7.72
N PHE A 103 -32.86 -4.26 -8.56
CA PHE A 103 -32.32 -3.47 -9.66
C PHE A 103 -33.42 -3.11 -10.66
N THR A 104 -33.30 -1.94 -11.29
CA THR A 104 -34.27 -1.41 -12.25
C THR A 104 -33.82 -1.54 -13.69
N SER A 105 -32.51 -1.63 -13.95
CA SER A 105 -31.95 -1.76 -15.28
C SER A 105 -30.65 -2.57 -15.28
N THR A 106 -30.46 -3.39 -16.31
CA THR A 106 -29.21 -4.10 -16.56
C THR A 106 -29.12 -4.51 -18.04
N ASN A 107 -27.89 -4.60 -18.56
CA ASN A 107 -27.62 -5.25 -19.86
C ASN A 107 -26.88 -6.59 -19.71
N MET A 108 -26.80 -7.11 -18.48
CA MET A 108 -26.16 -8.39 -18.16
C MET A 108 -27.20 -9.49 -18.04
N ASP A 109 -26.78 -10.72 -18.30
CA ASP A 109 -27.52 -11.89 -17.84
C ASP A 109 -27.22 -12.09 -16.35
N VAL A 110 -28.22 -11.83 -15.50
CA VAL A 110 -28.08 -11.87 -14.04
C VAL A 110 -28.95 -12.97 -13.44
N GLN A 111 -28.45 -13.58 -12.37
CA GLN A 111 -29.20 -14.59 -11.62
C GLN A 111 -29.52 -14.06 -10.23
N VAL A 112 -30.78 -14.19 -9.81
CA VAL A 112 -31.19 -13.88 -8.43
C VAL A 112 -31.31 -15.17 -7.66
N LEU A 113 -30.51 -15.32 -6.62
CA LEU A 113 -30.45 -16.53 -5.79
C LEU A 113 -30.66 -16.17 -4.32
N ASN A 114 -31.07 -17.15 -3.51
CA ASN A 114 -31.08 -16.97 -2.06
C ASN A 114 -29.64 -16.77 -1.56
N ALA A 115 -29.40 -15.74 -0.74
CA ALA A 115 -28.03 -15.45 -0.29
C ALA A 115 -27.39 -16.61 0.50
N ALA A 116 -28.19 -17.34 1.29
CA ALA A 116 -27.73 -18.49 2.05
C ALA A 116 -27.44 -19.73 1.19
N GLU A 117 -27.98 -19.79 -0.03
CA GLU A 117 -27.66 -20.84 -1.03
C GLU A 117 -26.34 -20.56 -1.74
N ILE A 118 -25.96 -19.29 -1.91
CA ILE A 118 -24.65 -18.89 -2.46
C ILE A 118 -23.54 -19.22 -1.46
N GLY A 119 -23.75 -18.89 -0.19
CA GLY A 119 -22.80 -19.16 0.89
C GLY A 119 -23.35 -18.73 2.24
N LYS A 120 -22.87 -19.37 3.32
CA LYS A 120 -23.28 -19.04 4.70
C LYS A 120 -22.21 -18.29 5.49
N ASP A 121 -20.94 -18.45 5.11
CA ASP A 121 -19.83 -17.82 5.81
C ASP A 121 -19.91 -16.30 5.64
N GLY A 122 -19.81 -15.57 6.75
CA GLY A 122 -19.91 -14.11 6.80
C GLY A 122 -21.32 -13.54 6.60
N LEU A 123 -22.34 -14.38 6.35
CA LEU A 123 -23.71 -13.90 6.16
C LEU A 123 -24.27 -13.46 7.53
N PRO A 124 -24.81 -12.24 7.68
CA PRO A 124 -25.48 -11.84 8.92
C PRO A 124 -26.58 -12.83 9.28
N ALA A 125 -26.63 -13.26 10.54
CA ALA A 125 -27.49 -14.36 10.99
C ALA A 125 -29.00 -14.09 10.79
N ASP A 126 -29.38 -12.82 10.76
CA ASP A 126 -30.72 -12.30 10.54
C ASP A 126 -31.03 -12.02 9.06
N TYR A 127 -30.06 -12.15 8.15
CA TYR A 127 -30.27 -11.90 6.74
C TYR A 127 -30.98 -13.07 6.05
N GLN A 128 -32.20 -12.82 5.57
CA GLN A 128 -33.03 -13.78 4.83
C GLN A 128 -33.29 -13.36 3.37
N GLY A 129 -32.48 -12.43 2.84
CA GLY A 129 -32.65 -11.86 1.52
C GLY A 129 -32.06 -12.68 0.37
N THR A 130 -32.25 -12.16 -0.83
CA THR A 130 -31.67 -12.68 -2.07
C THR A 130 -30.50 -11.81 -2.50
N ALA A 131 -29.61 -12.37 -3.32
CA ALA A 131 -28.55 -11.63 -3.97
C ALA A 131 -28.61 -11.78 -5.48
N VAL A 132 -28.19 -10.73 -6.18
CA VAL A 132 -28.05 -10.73 -7.64
C VAL A 132 -26.61 -11.05 -8.02
N VAL A 133 -26.41 -12.09 -8.82
CA VAL A 133 -25.11 -12.48 -9.36
C VAL A 133 -24.84 -11.66 -10.62
N THR A 134 -23.79 -10.84 -10.56
CA THR A 134 -23.33 -9.98 -11.65
C THR A 134 -22.16 -10.62 -12.38
N GLY A 135 -22.12 -10.46 -13.72
CA GLY A 135 -21.01 -10.90 -14.55
C GLY A 135 -19.80 -9.96 -14.48
N GLU A 136 -18.75 -10.29 -15.25
CA GLU A 136 -17.51 -9.50 -15.35
C GLU A 136 -17.59 -8.33 -16.34
N LYS A 137 -18.69 -8.22 -17.12
CA LYS A 137 -18.94 -7.14 -18.09
C LYS A 137 -20.41 -6.74 -18.07
N GLY A 138 -20.68 -5.48 -18.39
CA GLY A 138 -22.01 -4.89 -18.42
C GLY A 138 -22.27 -4.05 -17.18
N TYR A 139 -23.52 -3.68 -16.94
CA TYR A 139 -23.91 -2.86 -15.80
C TYR A 139 -25.17 -3.37 -15.11
N ILE A 140 -25.33 -3.00 -13.85
CA ILE A 140 -26.55 -3.15 -13.07
C ILE A 140 -26.84 -1.82 -12.37
N GLU A 141 -28.11 -1.42 -12.35
CA GLU A 141 -28.55 -0.12 -11.86
C GLU A 141 -29.75 -0.25 -10.93
N TRP A 142 -29.75 0.56 -9.88
CA TRP A 142 -30.83 0.68 -8.91
C TRP A 142 -31.37 2.11 -8.92
N GLU A 143 -32.69 2.23 -8.79
CA GLU A 143 -33.35 3.49 -8.43
C GLU A 143 -33.50 3.53 -6.90
N ILE A 144 -33.07 4.63 -6.29
CA ILE A 144 -33.06 4.84 -4.84
C ILE A 144 -33.83 6.11 -4.53
N ASP A 145 -34.80 6.03 -3.63
CA ASP A 145 -35.51 7.21 -3.13
C ASP A 145 -34.84 7.72 -1.86
N VAL A 146 -34.20 8.90 -1.96
CA VAL A 146 -33.40 9.50 -0.90
C VAL A 146 -34.25 10.53 -0.15
N PRO A 147 -34.48 10.36 1.16
CA PRO A 147 -35.42 11.19 1.91
C PRO A 147 -34.95 12.63 2.12
N VAL A 148 -33.64 12.85 2.22
CA VAL A 148 -33.01 14.17 2.46
C VAL A 148 -31.77 14.31 1.60
N ALA A 149 -31.65 15.43 0.88
CA ALA A 149 -30.47 15.72 0.07
C ALA A 149 -29.22 15.90 0.94
N GLY A 150 -28.09 15.34 0.53
CA GLY A 150 -26.85 15.43 1.28
C GLY A 150 -25.78 14.44 0.84
N LEU A 151 -24.67 14.43 1.56
CA LEU A 151 -23.56 13.52 1.36
C LEU A 151 -23.77 12.22 2.16
N TYR A 152 -23.66 11.08 1.49
CA TYR A 152 -23.80 9.75 2.09
C TYR A 152 -22.60 8.87 1.73
N ASN A 153 -22.22 7.99 2.65
CA ASN A 153 -21.38 6.84 2.33
C ASN A 153 -22.25 5.73 1.73
N ILE A 154 -21.63 4.89 0.88
CA ILE A 154 -22.27 3.68 0.34
C ILE A 154 -21.53 2.47 0.89
N GLU A 155 -22.28 1.53 1.43
CA GLU A 155 -21.82 0.21 1.84
C GLU A 155 -22.46 -0.86 0.96
N VAL A 156 -21.68 -1.89 0.62
CA VAL A 156 -22.12 -3.00 -0.22
C VAL A 156 -21.91 -4.30 0.54
N MET A 157 -22.97 -5.10 0.63
CA MET A 157 -22.86 -6.50 1.04
C MET A 157 -22.73 -7.38 -0.19
N TYR A 158 -21.58 -8.03 -0.34
CA TYR A 158 -21.26 -8.83 -1.52
C TYR A 158 -20.63 -10.18 -1.18
N TYR A 159 -20.66 -11.09 -2.15
CA TYR A 159 -19.99 -12.38 -2.11
C TYR A 159 -19.18 -12.59 -3.39
N PRO A 160 -17.87 -12.89 -3.30
CA PRO A 160 -17.07 -13.20 -4.47
C PRO A 160 -17.45 -14.60 -4.99
N VAL A 161 -18.18 -14.66 -6.10
CA VAL A 161 -18.50 -15.94 -6.76
C VAL A 161 -17.30 -16.44 -7.56
N THR A 162 -17.35 -17.68 -8.02
CA THR A 162 -16.26 -18.30 -8.80
C THR A 162 -15.90 -17.46 -10.03
N GLY A 163 -14.61 -17.14 -10.16
CA GLY A 163 -14.05 -16.31 -11.22
C GLY A 163 -12.64 -16.81 -11.63
N ARG A 164 -11.76 -15.91 -12.06
CA ARG A 164 -10.39 -16.21 -12.50
C ARG A 164 -9.33 -15.98 -11.42
N GLY A 165 -9.71 -15.52 -10.22
CA GLY A 165 -8.77 -15.40 -9.10
C GLY A 165 -8.22 -14.00 -8.85
N THR A 166 -8.53 -13.01 -9.69
CA THR A 166 -8.10 -11.62 -9.49
C THR A 166 -9.09 -10.84 -8.61
N SER A 167 -8.75 -9.62 -8.20
CA SER A 167 -9.70 -8.76 -7.49
C SER A 167 -10.91 -8.42 -8.39
N ILE A 168 -12.05 -8.17 -7.76
CA ILE A 168 -13.27 -7.74 -8.44
C ILE A 168 -13.23 -6.22 -8.58
N GLU A 169 -13.52 -5.71 -9.77
CA GLU A 169 -13.48 -4.27 -10.05
C GLU A 169 -14.83 -3.77 -10.58
N ARG A 170 -15.31 -2.66 -10.01
CA ARG A 170 -16.51 -1.96 -10.46
C ARG A 170 -16.22 -0.47 -10.64
N GLU A 171 -16.85 0.14 -11.64
CA GLU A 171 -17.07 1.58 -11.67
C GLU A 171 -18.44 1.87 -11.06
N ILE A 172 -18.54 2.96 -10.28
CA ILE A 172 -19.81 3.51 -9.81
C ILE A 172 -20.19 4.75 -10.60
N GLN A 173 -21.46 4.83 -10.98
CA GLN A 173 -22.08 6.04 -11.51
C GLN A 173 -23.27 6.42 -10.63
N ILE A 174 -23.38 7.71 -10.31
CA ILE A 174 -24.54 8.29 -9.63
C ILE A 174 -25.27 9.17 -10.63
N ASN A 175 -26.57 8.97 -10.82
CA ASN A 175 -27.38 9.73 -11.77
C ASN A 175 -26.81 9.74 -13.21
N GLY A 176 -26.12 8.65 -13.59
CA GLY A 176 -25.50 8.47 -14.91
C GLY A 176 -24.10 9.04 -15.08
N GLU A 177 -23.52 9.63 -14.03
CA GLU A 177 -22.20 10.28 -14.08
C GLU A 177 -21.15 9.57 -13.23
N THR A 178 -19.93 9.46 -13.77
CA THR A 178 -18.72 9.05 -13.05
C THR A 178 -18.12 10.29 -12.41
N LEU A 179 -18.31 10.46 -11.11
CA LEU A 179 -18.21 11.75 -10.42
C LEU A 179 -16.76 12.27 -10.24
N PHE A 180 -15.81 11.36 -10.01
CA PHE A 180 -14.42 11.73 -9.72
C PHE A 180 -13.45 10.58 -10.03
N ASP A 181 -12.18 10.89 -10.14
CA ASP A 181 -11.10 9.91 -10.27
C ASP A 181 -11.03 8.99 -9.05
N GLY A 182 -11.14 7.68 -9.27
CA GLY A 182 -11.34 6.66 -8.22
C GLY A 182 -12.76 6.07 -8.20
N SER A 183 -13.78 6.82 -8.62
CA SER A 183 -15.14 6.27 -8.78
C SER A 183 -15.27 5.33 -9.99
N ASP A 184 -14.30 5.36 -10.91
CA ASP A 184 -14.21 4.44 -12.04
C ASP A 184 -13.54 3.10 -11.70
N THR A 185 -12.87 3.00 -10.54
CA THR A 185 -12.15 1.79 -10.10
C THR A 185 -12.30 1.56 -8.61
N LEU A 186 -13.39 0.90 -8.23
CA LEU A 186 -13.63 0.34 -6.90
C LEU A 186 -13.16 -1.11 -6.88
N VAL A 187 -12.35 -1.47 -5.88
CA VAL A 187 -11.77 -2.80 -5.73
C VAL A 187 -12.45 -3.56 -4.60
N PHE A 188 -12.98 -4.74 -4.92
CA PHE A 188 -13.58 -5.67 -3.97
C PHE A 188 -12.70 -6.92 -3.90
N HIS A 189 -12.13 -7.18 -2.72
CA HIS A 189 -11.24 -8.31 -2.54
C HIS A 189 -12.00 -9.64 -2.55
N ARG A 190 -11.37 -10.65 -3.16
CA ARG A 190 -11.72 -12.05 -2.95
C ARG A 190 -11.01 -12.54 -1.69
N VAL A 191 -11.46 -13.64 -1.11
CA VAL A 191 -10.92 -14.14 0.16
C VAL A 191 -10.17 -15.43 -0.10
N TRP A 192 -8.95 -15.49 0.41
CA TRP A 192 -8.02 -16.61 0.23
C TRP A 192 -7.61 -17.18 1.59
N GLY A 193 -7.18 -18.44 1.58
CA GLY A 193 -6.63 -19.14 2.72
C GLY A 193 -5.87 -20.39 2.26
N ASP A 194 -5.30 -21.13 3.20
CA ASP A 194 -4.57 -22.35 2.88
C ASP A 194 -5.55 -23.47 2.49
N ALA A 195 -5.18 -24.24 1.48
CA ALA A 195 -5.97 -25.40 1.05
C ALA A 195 -5.94 -26.54 2.09
N GLY A 196 -4.93 -26.56 2.95
CA GLY A 196 -4.71 -27.57 3.98
C GLY A 196 -3.48 -27.23 4.84
N PRO A 197 -3.02 -28.16 5.70
CA PRO A 197 -1.80 -27.95 6.48
C PRO A 197 -0.55 -27.95 5.60
N TYR A 198 0.55 -27.38 6.11
CA TYR A 198 1.86 -27.53 5.47
C TYR A 198 2.32 -29.00 5.49
N LEU A 199 3.13 -29.37 4.51
CA LEU A 199 3.80 -30.67 4.47
C LEU A 199 5.23 -30.54 4.98
N THR A 200 5.84 -31.64 5.41
CA THR A 200 7.27 -31.66 5.79
C THR A 200 8.00 -32.65 4.91
N ASP A 201 9.14 -32.25 4.35
CA ASP A 201 9.99 -33.17 3.58
C ASP A 201 10.89 -34.01 4.51
N THR A 202 11.58 -34.99 3.93
CA THR A 202 12.54 -35.84 4.65
C THR A 202 13.78 -35.09 5.15
N ALA A 203 14.03 -33.85 4.69
CA ALA A 203 15.07 -32.98 5.23
C ALA A 203 14.59 -32.11 6.41
N GLY A 204 13.29 -32.14 6.75
CA GLY A 204 12.70 -31.34 7.83
C GLY A 204 12.16 -29.98 7.37
N ASN A 205 12.23 -29.66 6.07
CA ASN A 205 11.70 -28.42 5.52
C ASN A 205 10.18 -28.45 5.46
N GLN A 206 9.56 -27.34 5.87
CA GLN A 206 8.13 -27.12 5.74
C GLN A 206 7.80 -26.60 4.35
N ILE A 207 6.96 -27.34 3.63
CA ILE A 207 6.44 -27.01 2.32
C ILE A 207 5.06 -26.37 2.53
N ARG A 208 4.92 -25.11 2.15
CA ARG A 208 3.66 -24.39 2.24
C ARG A 208 2.54 -25.10 1.44
N PRO A 209 1.30 -25.07 1.93
CA PRO A 209 0.17 -25.59 1.19
C PRO A 209 -0.18 -24.70 -0.03
N PRO A 210 -0.86 -25.25 -1.05
CA PRO A 210 -1.49 -24.46 -2.09
C PRO A 210 -2.50 -23.47 -1.49
N GLN A 211 -2.71 -22.35 -2.19
CA GLN A 211 -3.73 -21.38 -1.82
C GLN A 211 -5.07 -21.76 -2.43
N ALA A 212 -6.14 -21.62 -1.66
CA ALA A 212 -7.51 -21.86 -2.09
C ALA A 212 -8.38 -20.65 -1.75
N GLU A 213 -9.39 -20.41 -2.58
CA GLU A 213 -10.40 -19.42 -2.28
C GLU A 213 -11.26 -19.89 -1.11
N LYS A 214 -11.53 -18.97 -0.19
CA LYS A 214 -12.41 -19.14 0.97
C LYS A 214 -13.52 -18.07 0.91
N PRO A 215 -14.36 -18.09 -0.15
CA PRO A 215 -15.32 -17.02 -0.39
C PRO A 215 -16.33 -16.91 0.75
N MET A 216 -16.58 -15.68 1.20
CA MET A 216 -17.51 -15.36 2.27
C MET A 216 -18.23 -14.05 1.96
N TRP A 217 -19.39 -13.84 2.58
CA TRP A 217 -20.08 -12.57 2.54
C TRP A 217 -19.24 -11.51 3.25
N ARG A 218 -19.15 -10.34 2.62
CA ARG A 218 -18.43 -9.19 3.15
C ARG A 218 -19.32 -7.97 3.05
N VAL A 219 -19.25 -7.14 4.09
CA VAL A 219 -19.89 -5.83 4.16
C VAL A 219 -18.77 -4.80 4.11
N VAL A 220 -18.71 -4.01 3.05
CA VAL A 220 -17.62 -3.05 2.84
C VAL A 220 -18.17 -1.69 2.42
N ALA A 221 -17.61 -0.63 2.99
CA ALA A 221 -17.83 0.72 2.48
C ALA A 221 -17.06 0.90 1.16
N LEU A 222 -17.55 1.77 0.28
CA LEU A 222 -16.82 2.15 -0.92
C LEU A 222 -15.66 3.06 -0.53
N GLU A 223 -14.44 2.57 -0.73
CA GLU A 223 -13.18 3.23 -0.35
C GLU A 223 -12.30 3.43 -1.57
N ASP A 224 -11.31 4.31 -1.43
CA ASP A 224 -10.28 4.54 -2.43
C ASP A 224 -9.36 3.33 -2.59
N SER A 225 -9.38 2.70 -3.77
CA SER A 225 -8.59 1.51 -4.08
C SER A 225 -7.08 1.76 -4.10
N ILE A 226 -6.67 3.01 -4.27
CA ILE A 226 -5.27 3.42 -4.23
C ILE A 226 -4.85 4.07 -2.91
N GLY A 227 -5.85 4.35 -2.06
CA GLY A 227 -5.73 4.77 -0.67
C GLY A 227 -5.17 6.18 -0.46
N TYR A 228 -5.42 7.14 -1.36
CA TYR A 228 -5.19 8.56 -1.05
C TYR A 228 -6.25 9.13 -0.12
N VAL A 229 -7.50 8.72 -0.29
CA VAL A 229 -8.56 9.00 0.67
C VAL A 229 -8.58 7.87 1.70
N GLN A 230 -8.37 8.19 2.98
CA GLN A 230 -8.34 7.17 4.04
C GLN A 230 -9.74 6.80 4.53
N GLU A 231 -10.69 7.72 4.42
CA GLU A 231 -12.09 7.49 4.77
C GLU A 231 -12.90 6.94 3.57
N PRO A 232 -14.02 6.26 3.83
CA PRO A 232 -14.94 5.88 2.77
C PRO A 232 -15.44 7.10 1.98
N TYR A 233 -15.59 6.90 0.67
CA TYR A 233 -16.10 7.94 -0.21
C TYR A 233 -17.50 8.38 0.21
N LYS A 234 -17.72 9.69 0.14
CA LYS A 234 -19.02 10.32 0.27
C LYS A 234 -19.53 10.72 -1.10
N PHE A 235 -20.79 10.44 -1.37
CA PHE A 235 -21.48 10.75 -2.61
C PHE A 235 -22.67 11.66 -2.30
N TYR A 236 -22.83 12.72 -3.08
CA TYR A 236 -23.96 13.62 -2.93
C TYR A 236 -25.18 13.06 -3.65
N PHE A 237 -26.31 13.06 -2.95
CA PHE A 237 -27.61 12.67 -3.48
C PHE A 237 -28.61 13.81 -3.32
N GLU A 238 -29.43 14.01 -4.34
CA GLU A 238 -30.58 14.91 -4.25
C GLU A 238 -31.73 14.26 -3.48
N GLN A 239 -32.66 15.07 -2.97
CA GLN A 239 -33.88 14.53 -2.37
C GLN A 239 -34.77 13.91 -3.46
N GLY A 240 -35.31 12.73 -3.20
CA GLY A 240 -36.16 11.98 -4.11
C GLY A 240 -35.39 10.91 -4.89
N LYS A 241 -35.82 10.65 -6.12
CA LYS A 241 -35.27 9.59 -6.95
C LYS A 241 -33.86 9.90 -7.45
N ASN A 242 -32.94 9.01 -7.17
CA ASN A 242 -31.58 8.98 -7.71
C ASN A 242 -31.31 7.59 -8.32
N THR A 243 -30.29 7.49 -9.17
CA THR A 243 -29.80 6.19 -9.66
C THR A 243 -28.39 5.90 -9.18
N VAL A 244 -28.15 4.64 -8.83
CA VAL A 244 -26.81 4.12 -8.55
C VAL A 244 -26.57 2.98 -9.52
N ARG A 245 -25.50 3.07 -10.30
CA ARG A 245 -25.12 2.06 -11.29
C ARG A 245 -23.73 1.54 -11.01
N PHE A 246 -23.59 0.22 -11.00
CA PHE A 246 -22.29 -0.43 -11.06
C PHE A 246 -22.03 -0.96 -12.46
N ILE A 247 -20.86 -0.64 -13.01
CA ILE A 247 -20.35 -1.17 -14.27
C ILE A 247 -19.26 -2.20 -13.93
N SER A 248 -19.44 -3.43 -14.39
CA SER A 248 -18.46 -4.50 -14.23
C SER A 248 -17.23 -4.26 -15.09
N LYS A 249 -16.07 -4.14 -14.43
CA LYS A 249 -14.76 -4.00 -15.08
C LYS A 249 -13.98 -5.31 -15.06
N ALA A 250 -14.00 -6.02 -13.95
CA ALA A 250 -13.35 -7.32 -13.78
C ALA A 250 -14.08 -8.20 -12.77
N GLU A 251 -14.09 -9.51 -13.03
CA GLU A 251 -14.59 -10.59 -12.18
C GLU A 251 -16.09 -10.52 -11.78
N PRO A 252 -16.75 -11.67 -11.59
CA PRO A 252 -18.14 -11.71 -11.14
C PRO A 252 -18.27 -11.56 -9.62
N MET A 253 -19.43 -11.09 -9.16
CA MET A 253 -19.78 -11.10 -7.73
C MET A 253 -21.30 -11.17 -7.53
N ALA A 254 -21.73 -11.72 -6.40
CA ALA A 254 -23.11 -11.58 -5.94
C ALA A 254 -23.25 -10.35 -5.06
N ILE A 255 -24.29 -9.55 -5.27
CA ILE A 255 -24.59 -8.34 -4.49
C ILE A 255 -25.91 -8.57 -3.77
N ALA A 256 -25.88 -8.54 -2.44
CA ALA A 256 -27.05 -8.74 -1.60
C ALA A 256 -27.74 -7.43 -1.26
N SER A 257 -27.00 -6.36 -0.98
CA SER A 257 -27.57 -5.04 -0.72
C SER A 257 -26.57 -3.91 -0.93
N LEU A 258 -27.12 -2.72 -1.20
CA LEU A 258 -26.44 -1.43 -1.05
C LEU A 258 -27.10 -0.67 0.11
N ARG A 259 -26.30 0.02 0.92
CA ARG A 259 -26.78 0.83 2.02
C ARG A 259 -26.17 2.22 1.94
N LEU A 260 -27.01 3.24 1.81
CA LEU A 260 -26.60 4.64 2.02
C LEU A 260 -26.67 4.93 3.52
N TYR A 261 -25.61 5.47 4.09
CA TYR A 261 -25.48 5.72 5.52
C TYR A 261 -24.38 6.76 5.82
N GLN A 262 -24.16 7.09 7.09
CA GLN A 262 -22.98 7.80 7.54
C GLN A 262 -21.99 6.82 8.17
N ALA A 263 -20.78 6.75 7.64
CA ALA A 263 -19.72 5.94 8.25
C ALA A 263 -19.39 6.49 9.64
N GLU A 264 -19.39 5.62 10.64
CA GLU A 264 -19.01 5.99 12.00
C GLU A 264 -17.50 6.30 12.05
N GLU A 265 -17.16 7.52 12.43
CA GLU A 265 -15.77 7.87 12.68
C GLU A 265 -15.31 7.27 14.02
N PRO A 266 -14.20 6.52 14.04
CA PRO A 266 -13.71 5.93 15.27
C PRO A 266 -13.33 7.03 16.26
N LYS A 267 -13.76 6.89 17.51
CA LYS A 267 -13.42 7.83 18.59
C LYS A 267 -11.92 7.82 18.85
N SER A 268 -11.39 8.92 19.40
CA SER A 268 -10.02 8.94 19.89
C SER A 268 -9.83 7.92 21.03
N TYR A 269 -8.62 7.36 21.18
CA TYR A 269 -8.32 6.47 22.29
C TYR A 269 -8.59 7.15 23.64
N ALA A 270 -8.31 8.45 23.75
CA ALA A 270 -8.58 9.24 24.94
C ALA A 270 -10.06 9.25 25.35
N ASP A 271 -10.99 9.24 24.39
CA ASP A 271 -12.42 9.18 24.66
C ASP A 271 -12.89 7.76 24.97
N VAL A 272 -12.33 6.76 24.27
CA VAL A 272 -12.59 5.34 24.55
C VAL A 272 -12.16 4.96 25.98
N VAL A 273 -11.03 5.48 26.47
CA VAL A 273 -10.58 5.26 27.85
C VAL A 273 -11.60 5.77 28.86
N LYS A 274 -12.20 6.95 28.64
CA LYS A 274 -13.26 7.48 29.53
C LYS A 274 -14.49 6.56 29.55
N GLU A 275 -14.83 5.96 28.40
CA GLU A 275 -15.92 4.97 28.35
C GLU A 275 -15.58 3.69 29.10
N TYR A 276 -14.34 3.21 28.99
CA TYR A 276 -13.86 2.04 29.74
C TYR A 276 -13.90 2.28 31.25
N GLU A 277 -13.48 3.46 31.70
CA GLU A 277 -13.56 3.88 33.10
C GLU A 277 -15.01 3.95 33.58
N ALA A 278 -15.92 4.55 32.80
CA ALA A 278 -17.33 4.65 33.13
C ALA A 278 -18.02 3.28 33.21
N LYS A 279 -17.63 2.33 32.35
CA LYS A 279 -18.13 0.95 32.35
C LYS A 279 -17.42 0.05 33.38
N GLY A 280 -16.37 0.55 34.03
CA GLY A 280 -15.63 -0.18 35.05
C GLY A 280 -14.81 -1.35 34.51
N TYR A 281 -14.39 -1.29 33.24
CA TYR A 281 -13.56 -2.33 32.63
C TYR A 281 -12.19 -2.40 33.31
N LYS A 282 -11.69 -3.63 33.49
CA LYS A 282 -10.45 -3.88 34.23
C LYS A 282 -9.41 -4.53 33.33
N PRO A 283 -8.12 -4.20 33.54
CA PRO A 283 -7.04 -4.93 32.92
C PRO A 283 -7.00 -6.37 33.42
N VAL A 284 -6.79 -7.28 32.49
CA VAL A 284 -6.54 -8.70 32.77
C VAL A 284 -5.16 -8.87 33.42
N LYS A 285 -4.93 -10.02 34.06
CA LYS A 285 -3.66 -10.33 34.74
C LYS A 285 -3.14 -11.68 34.33
N ASP A 286 -1.83 -11.80 34.19
CA ASP A 286 -1.14 -13.07 33.91
C ASP A 286 -1.62 -13.81 32.64
N VAL A 287 -2.26 -13.09 31.70
CA VAL A 287 -2.70 -13.65 30.41
C VAL A 287 -1.72 -13.27 29.31
N VAL A 288 -1.30 -14.25 28.51
CA VAL A 288 -0.53 -14.05 27.28
C VAL A 288 -1.06 -15.01 26.22
N VAL A 289 -1.61 -14.46 25.15
CA VAL A 289 -2.07 -15.18 23.96
C VAL A 289 -1.14 -14.81 22.82
N THR A 290 -0.40 -15.79 22.29
CA THR A 290 0.47 -15.62 21.12
C THR A 290 -0.19 -16.23 19.89
N ILE A 291 -0.24 -15.46 18.82
CA ILE A 291 -0.88 -15.79 17.54
C ILE A 291 0.24 -15.81 16.50
N GLN A 292 0.59 -16.98 15.96
CA GLN A 292 1.64 -17.06 14.95
C GLN A 292 1.17 -16.38 13.66
N ALA A 293 2.05 -15.64 12.99
CA ALA A 293 1.64 -14.88 11.82
C ALA A 293 1.34 -15.79 10.63
N GLU A 294 2.02 -16.93 10.52
CA GLU A 294 1.73 -17.97 9.51
C GLU A 294 0.35 -18.63 9.68
N ASP A 295 -0.25 -18.57 10.87
CA ASP A 295 -1.57 -19.15 11.16
C ASP A 295 -2.73 -18.25 10.68
N ALA A 296 -2.45 -17.27 9.81
CA ALA A 296 -3.46 -16.40 9.21
C ALA A 296 -4.56 -17.20 8.50
N VAL A 297 -5.80 -17.04 8.97
CA VAL A 297 -6.95 -17.82 8.50
C VAL A 297 -7.48 -17.29 7.17
N ARG A 298 -7.42 -15.96 6.96
CA ARG A 298 -7.97 -15.28 5.79
C ARG A 298 -7.06 -14.16 5.30
N ARG A 299 -7.11 -13.89 4.01
CA ARG A 299 -6.30 -12.85 3.34
C ARG A 299 -6.93 -12.39 2.03
N SER A 300 -6.59 -11.17 1.61
CA SER A 300 -7.11 -10.54 0.40
C SER A 300 -6.58 -11.11 -0.91
N SER A 301 -5.40 -11.74 -0.86
CA SER A 301 -4.64 -12.16 -2.04
C SER A 301 -3.97 -13.51 -1.82
N PRO A 302 -3.88 -14.37 -2.86
CA PRO A 302 -3.18 -15.65 -2.76
C PRO A 302 -1.65 -15.49 -2.69
N SER A 303 -1.10 -14.28 -2.87
CA SER A 303 0.34 -14.05 -2.69
C SER A 303 0.74 -13.91 -1.21
N LEU A 304 -0.23 -13.72 -0.31
CA LEU A 304 -0.02 -13.45 1.12
C LEU A 304 0.08 -14.74 1.94
N PHE A 305 0.75 -15.77 1.43
CA PHE A 305 0.98 -17.02 2.15
C PHE A 305 2.16 -16.91 3.13
N ALA A 306 2.24 -17.86 4.06
CA ALA A 306 3.37 -17.99 4.98
C ALA A 306 4.70 -18.21 4.24
N VAL A 307 5.75 -17.56 4.74
CA VAL A 307 7.13 -17.65 4.28
C VAL A 307 8.05 -18.06 5.43
N PHE A 308 9.28 -18.44 5.09
CA PHE A 308 10.31 -18.71 6.07
C PHE A 308 11.35 -17.59 6.03
N ASP A 309 11.84 -17.21 7.22
CA ASP A 309 13.03 -16.39 7.40
C ASP A 309 13.99 -17.15 8.31
N GLN A 310 15.18 -17.44 7.81
CA GLN A 310 16.20 -18.19 8.55
C GLN A 310 17.23 -17.28 9.21
N GLY A 311 17.26 -15.99 8.89
CA GLY A 311 18.34 -15.08 9.31
C GLY A 311 18.18 -14.51 10.72
N ASP A 312 17.08 -14.82 11.42
CA ASP A 312 16.81 -14.32 12.76
C ASP A 312 16.48 -15.47 13.74
N PRO A 313 17.32 -15.72 14.77
CA PRO A 313 17.10 -16.80 15.73
C PRO A 313 16.02 -16.51 16.77
N THR A 314 15.32 -15.38 16.68
CA THR A 314 14.18 -15.04 17.56
C THR A 314 12.82 -15.38 16.96
N LEU A 315 12.80 -15.86 15.71
CA LEU A 315 11.58 -16.27 15.02
C LEU A 315 10.98 -17.52 15.64
N VAL A 316 9.67 -17.68 15.49
CA VAL A 316 8.97 -18.88 15.98
C VAL A 316 8.09 -19.40 14.85
N PRO A 317 8.28 -20.65 14.39
CA PRO A 317 9.39 -21.56 14.69
C PRO A 317 10.75 -21.14 14.07
N TYR A 318 11.84 -21.40 14.79
CA TYR A 318 13.21 -21.16 14.31
C TYR A 318 13.98 -22.45 14.06
N HIS A 319 14.68 -22.52 12.92
CA HIS A 319 15.74 -23.48 12.69
C HIS A 319 16.90 -22.83 11.93
N PRO A 320 18.18 -23.11 12.27
CA PRO A 320 19.35 -22.53 11.60
C PRO A 320 19.59 -23.03 10.16
N ALA A 321 18.72 -23.88 9.59
CA ALA A 321 19.02 -24.60 8.34
C ALA A 321 17.76 -25.10 7.61
N GLU A 322 16.84 -25.77 8.31
CA GLU A 322 15.56 -26.18 7.76
C GLU A 322 14.68 -24.96 7.46
N ALA A 323 13.97 -24.98 6.32
CA ALA A 323 12.98 -23.97 6.00
C ALA A 323 11.76 -24.17 6.91
N ARG A 324 11.53 -23.23 7.83
CA ARG A 324 10.40 -23.23 8.75
C ARG A 324 9.51 -22.03 8.45
N LEU A 325 8.25 -22.28 8.11
CA LEU A 325 7.25 -21.22 7.94
C LEU A 325 7.07 -20.56 9.30
N ASN A 326 7.42 -19.28 9.38
CA ASN A 326 7.56 -18.55 10.65
C ASN A 326 7.29 -17.05 10.49
N SER A 327 6.81 -16.64 9.33
CA SER A 327 6.46 -15.26 9.07
C SER A 327 5.54 -15.15 7.87
N ILE A 328 4.93 -13.99 7.71
CA ILE A 328 4.04 -13.67 6.60
C ILE A 328 4.27 -12.22 6.16
N GLY A 329 4.07 -11.95 4.86
CA GLY A 329 4.18 -10.62 4.29
C GLY A 329 5.54 -10.28 3.67
N GLY A 330 6.18 -9.21 4.14
CA GLY A 330 7.36 -8.59 3.52
C GLY A 330 6.99 -7.88 2.22
N HIS A 331 7.80 -8.02 1.18
CA HIS A 331 7.52 -7.47 -0.15
C HIS A 331 6.21 -7.99 -0.79
N ARG A 332 5.66 -9.10 -0.30
CA ARG A 332 4.37 -9.63 -0.79
C ARG A 332 3.19 -8.82 -0.31
N TRP A 333 3.32 -8.16 0.84
CA TRP A 333 2.25 -7.40 1.47
C TRP A 333 2.55 -5.91 1.40
N GLN A 334 2.69 -5.41 0.18
CA GLN A 334 3.04 -4.02 -0.10
C GLN A 334 1.91 -3.23 -0.79
N ILE A 335 0.90 -3.91 -1.32
CA ILE A 335 -0.19 -3.28 -2.07
C ILE A 335 -1.18 -2.68 -1.06
N VAL A 336 -1.56 -1.43 -1.26
CA VAL A 336 -2.59 -0.76 -0.44
C VAL A 336 -3.93 -1.48 -0.59
N GLY A 337 -4.69 -1.60 0.49
CA GLY A 337 -5.93 -2.37 0.55
C GLY A 337 -5.74 -3.86 0.84
N ASP A 338 -4.56 -4.43 0.58
CA ASP A 338 -4.31 -5.83 0.93
C ASP A 338 -4.33 -6.04 2.44
N TRP A 339 -4.96 -7.13 2.85
CA TRP A 339 -5.22 -7.42 4.26
C TRP A 339 -4.96 -8.89 4.60
N ILE A 340 -4.61 -9.11 5.86
CA ILE A 340 -4.41 -10.42 6.46
C ILE A 340 -5.18 -10.43 7.79
N SER A 341 -5.88 -11.53 8.06
CA SER A 341 -6.72 -11.70 9.23
C SER A 341 -6.37 -12.97 10.01
N TRP A 342 -6.34 -12.83 11.33
CA TRP A 342 -6.06 -13.89 12.30
C TRP A 342 -7.22 -14.04 13.27
N GLU A 343 -7.56 -15.29 13.60
CA GLU A 343 -8.52 -15.59 14.66
C GLU A 343 -7.75 -15.97 15.93
N PHE A 344 -8.22 -15.49 17.08
CA PHE A 344 -7.63 -15.80 18.38
C PHE A 344 -8.70 -15.88 19.46
N GLU A 345 -8.39 -16.54 20.57
CA GLU A 345 -9.32 -16.70 21.69
C GLU A 345 -8.70 -16.11 22.96
N VAL A 346 -9.48 -15.30 23.67
CA VAL A 346 -9.08 -14.76 24.98
C VAL A 346 -9.85 -15.46 26.11
N PRO A 347 -9.18 -15.75 27.25
CA PRO A 347 -9.74 -16.62 28.29
C PRO A 347 -10.78 -15.93 29.20
N GLU A 348 -10.76 -14.60 29.29
CA GLU A 348 -11.62 -13.81 30.16
C GLU A 348 -11.93 -12.43 29.55
N ASP A 349 -12.99 -11.78 30.02
CA ASP A 349 -13.31 -10.41 29.64
C ASP A 349 -12.30 -9.46 30.29
N GLY A 350 -11.79 -8.49 29.55
CA GLY A 350 -11.01 -7.40 30.15
C GLY A 350 -10.19 -6.61 29.15
N LEU A 351 -9.32 -5.75 29.70
CA LEU A 351 -8.43 -4.88 28.92
C LEU A 351 -7.09 -5.58 28.66
N TYR A 352 -6.77 -5.75 27.38
CA TYR A 352 -5.54 -6.37 26.87
C TYR A 352 -4.65 -5.33 26.20
N GLN A 353 -3.33 -5.52 26.21
CA GLN A 353 -2.43 -4.87 25.26
C GLN A 353 -2.22 -5.77 24.05
N ILE A 354 -2.03 -5.17 22.87
CA ILE A 354 -1.67 -5.88 21.64
C ILE A 354 -0.28 -5.47 21.20
N ALA A 355 0.58 -6.44 20.90
CA ALA A 355 1.93 -6.23 20.38
C ALA A 355 2.19 -7.11 19.16
N ILE A 356 2.95 -6.58 18.21
CA ILE A 356 3.20 -7.21 16.91
C ILE A 356 4.70 -7.32 16.73
N LYS A 357 5.23 -8.54 16.61
CA LYS A 357 6.63 -8.75 16.23
C LYS A 357 6.74 -8.74 14.72
N GLY A 358 7.40 -7.73 14.17
CA GLY A 358 7.57 -7.57 12.74
C GLY A 358 8.78 -6.73 12.35
N LYS A 359 9.03 -6.65 11.05
CA LYS A 359 10.06 -5.80 10.46
C LYS A 359 9.61 -5.21 9.13
N GLN A 360 10.19 -4.06 8.81
CA GLN A 360 10.10 -3.38 7.52
C GLN A 360 11.53 -3.25 7.02
N ASP A 361 12.02 -4.21 6.23
CA ASP A 361 13.42 -4.23 5.77
C ASP A 361 13.56 -3.83 4.29
N GLN A 362 12.46 -3.43 3.65
CA GLN A 362 12.39 -3.19 2.21
C GLN A 362 12.58 -1.72 1.83
N SER A 363 11.98 -0.79 2.60
CA SER A 363 11.94 0.64 2.22
C SER A 363 12.74 1.47 3.21
N ARG A 364 14.03 1.64 2.92
CA ARG A 364 14.95 2.43 3.75
C ARG A 364 14.55 3.90 3.73
N GLY A 365 14.57 4.55 4.89
CA GLY A 365 14.24 5.97 5.00
C GLY A 365 12.76 6.28 4.94
N THR A 366 11.89 5.27 5.13
CA THR A 366 10.45 5.44 5.25
C THR A 366 9.85 4.43 6.23
N PHE A 367 8.53 4.39 6.30
CA PHE A 367 7.75 3.50 7.15
C PHE A 367 6.64 2.86 6.33
N SER A 368 6.03 1.82 6.91
CA SER A 368 4.82 1.22 6.38
C SER A 368 3.68 1.34 7.38
N ASN A 369 2.48 1.60 6.88
CA ASN A 369 1.30 1.82 7.69
C ASN A 369 0.35 0.62 7.63
N ARG A 370 -0.30 0.34 8.77
CA ARG A 370 -1.39 -0.63 8.86
C ARG A 370 -2.58 -0.04 9.57
N LYS A 371 -3.75 -0.14 8.95
CA LYS A 371 -5.05 0.01 9.62
C LYS A 371 -5.30 -1.27 10.43
N VAL A 372 -5.61 -1.14 11.71
CA VAL A 372 -5.87 -2.27 12.62
C VAL A 372 -7.37 -2.37 12.88
N LEU A 373 -7.94 -3.55 12.63
CA LEU A 373 -9.33 -3.85 12.94
C LEU A 373 -9.38 -4.99 13.96
N ILE A 374 -10.28 -4.85 14.93
CA ILE A 374 -10.69 -5.93 15.84
C ILE A 374 -12.16 -6.19 15.57
N ASP A 375 -12.51 -7.44 15.28
CA ASP A 375 -13.86 -7.89 14.93
C ASP A 375 -14.50 -7.01 13.83
N GLY A 376 -13.72 -6.69 12.80
CA GLY A 376 -14.15 -5.90 11.64
C GLY A 376 -14.29 -4.39 11.89
N LYS A 377 -13.96 -3.87 13.07
CA LYS A 377 -14.05 -2.44 13.40
C LYS A 377 -12.70 -1.86 13.77
N VAL A 378 -12.47 -0.59 13.42
CA VAL A 378 -11.33 0.18 13.93
C VAL A 378 -11.64 0.58 15.38
N PRO A 379 -10.90 0.09 16.39
CA PRO A 379 -11.28 0.32 17.79
C PRO A 379 -11.23 1.79 18.23
N PHE A 380 -10.29 2.56 17.68
CA PHE A 380 -10.14 4.01 17.91
C PHE A 380 -9.28 4.64 16.80
N ALA A 381 -9.37 5.96 16.64
CA ALA A 381 -8.85 6.73 15.51
C ALA A 381 -7.36 6.48 15.22
N GLU A 382 -6.54 6.34 16.26
CA GLU A 382 -5.11 6.11 16.18
C GLU A 382 -4.73 4.77 15.51
N LEU A 383 -5.69 3.85 15.37
CA LEU A 383 -5.52 2.58 14.68
C LEU A 383 -5.90 2.63 13.20
N GLN A 384 -6.33 3.77 12.67
CA GLN A 384 -6.51 3.93 11.23
C GLN A 384 -5.19 3.84 10.46
N ALA A 385 -4.07 4.23 11.09
CA ALA A 385 -2.74 4.14 10.50
C ALA A 385 -1.66 3.96 11.59
N VAL A 386 -1.27 2.72 11.84
CA VAL A 386 -0.14 2.40 12.73
C VAL A 386 1.15 2.32 11.93
N ARG A 387 2.12 3.18 12.28
CA ARG A 387 3.46 3.22 11.66
C ARG A 387 4.34 2.04 12.10
N PHE A 388 5.00 1.44 11.11
CA PHE A 388 6.09 0.48 11.22
C PHE A 388 7.33 1.01 10.49
N ASN A 389 8.28 1.54 11.26
CA ASN A 389 9.49 2.15 10.71
C ASN A 389 10.44 1.10 10.12
N HIS A 390 11.27 1.55 9.18
CA HIS A 390 12.32 0.71 8.60
C HIS A 390 13.26 0.11 9.65
N THR A 391 13.48 -1.19 9.56
CA THR A 391 14.44 -1.94 10.36
C THR A 391 14.82 -3.26 9.70
N ASP A 392 16.13 -3.55 9.69
CA ASP A 392 16.68 -4.84 9.22
C ASP A 392 16.47 -6.00 10.23
N ARG A 393 15.88 -5.73 11.40
CA ARG A 393 15.68 -6.70 12.49
C ARG A 393 14.23 -6.70 12.93
N TYR A 394 13.74 -7.85 13.40
CA TYR A 394 12.42 -7.91 14.01
C TYR A 394 12.38 -7.04 15.28
N GLN A 395 11.32 -6.26 15.40
CA GLN A 395 11.04 -5.42 16.56
C GLN A 395 9.68 -5.75 17.13
N MET A 396 9.54 -5.55 18.44
CA MET A 396 8.25 -5.69 19.11
C MET A 396 7.52 -4.35 19.05
N ARG A 397 6.59 -4.21 18.11
CA ARG A 397 5.72 -3.03 18.03
C ARG A 397 4.53 -3.22 18.94
N ARG A 398 4.59 -2.66 20.14
CA ARG A 398 3.40 -2.49 20.98
C ARG A 398 2.47 -1.47 20.31
N LEU A 399 1.19 -1.79 20.18
CA LEU A 399 0.19 -0.80 19.79
C LEU A 399 -0.01 0.13 20.98
N GLY A 400 0.23 1.42 20.76
CA GLY A 400 0.27 2.41 21.84
C GLY A 400 0.48 3.81 21.30
N VAL A 401 0.43 4.79 22.20
CA VAL A 401 0.68 6.18 21.86
C VAL A 401 2.15 6.31 21.45
N SER A 402 2.38 6.39 20.14
CA SER A 402 3.68 6.77 19.58
C SER A 402 3.86 8.27 19.79
N GLN A 403 4.82 8.68 20.62
CA GLN A 403 5.24 10.07 20.70
C GLN A 403 6.03 10.40 19.42
N ASP A 404 5.41 11.15 18.52
CA ASP A 404 6.09 11.68 17.32
C ASP A 404 7.17 12.71 17.74
N PRO A 405 8.43 12.58 17.29
CA PRO A 405 9.61 13.39 17.63
C PRO A 405 9.53 14.91 17.52
N ALA A 406 8.50 15.51 16.92
CA ALA A 406 8.34 16.97 16.94
C ALA A 406 8.14 17.54 18.37
N LEU A 407 7.76 16.70 19.35
CA LEU A 407 7.62 17.08 20.76
C LEU A 407 8.94 17.02 21.57
N ASP A 408 9.95 16.30 21.08
CA ASP A 408 11.24 16.08 21.77
C ASP A 408 12.20 17.26 21.64
N GLU A 409 11.98 18.20 20.72
CA GLU A 409 12.79 19.43 20.67
C GLU A 409 12.54 20.31 21.91
N ALA A 410 11.41 20.14 22.60
CA ALA A 410 11.18 20.70 23.94
C ALA A 410 11.97 19.96 25.05
N LEU A 411 12.35 18.70 24.82
CA LEU A 411 13.25 17.89 25.67
C LEU A 411 14.74 18.16 25.39
N ALA A 412 15.07 18.98 24.38
CA ALA A 412 16.41 19.47 24.07
C ALA A 412 17.03 20.42 25.12
N LYS A 413 16.46 20.51 26.33
CA LYS A 413 17.13 21.13 27.48
C LYS A 413 17.63 20.12 28.52
N GLY A 414 17.87 18.88 28.10
CA GLY A 414 18.90 18.03 28.69
C GLY A 414 18.39 16.78 29.38
N ALA A 415 18.07 15.74 28.62
CA ALA A 415 18.24 14.34 29.03
C ALA A 415 18.17 13.43 27.80
N VAL A 416 19.14 12.52 27.69
CA VAL A 416 19.28 11.55 26.60
C VAL A 416 18.11 10.55 26.60
N GLY A 417 17.35 10.52 25.51
CA GLY A 417 16.33 9.50 25.20
C GLY A 417 16.77 8.61 24.05
N HIS A 418 17.68 7.67 24.30
CA HIS A 418 18.00 6.58 23.37
C HIS A 418 16.89 5.52 23.36
N VAL A 419 16.67 4.91 22.19
CA VAL A 419 16.13 3.55 22.06
C VAL A 419 16.85 2.69 23.11
N GLY A 420 16.08 2.15 24.06
CA GLY A 420 16.63 1.32 25.11
C GLY A 420 17.46 0.19 24.51
N ARG A 421 18.60 -0.13 25.13
CA ARG A 421 19.50 -1.23 24.77
C ARG A 421 18.74 -2.56 24.95
N GLY A 422 17.88 -2.91 24.00
CA GLY A 422 16.90 -4.00 24.12
C GLY A 422 15.81 -4.07 23.04
N GLY A 423 15.56 -3.00 22.27
CA GLY A 423 14.57 -3.02 21.18
C GLY A 423 13.11 -3.02 21.64
N GLU A 424 12.83 -2.55 22.86
CA GLU A 424 11.49 -2.33 23.40
C GLU A 424 11.05 -0.88 23.10
N SER A 425 9.90 -0.68 22.43
CA SER A 425 9.27 0.64 22.33
C SER A 425 8.84 1.09 23.73
N ARG A 426 9.04 2.35 24.12
CA ARG A 426 8.65 2.89 25.44
C ARG A 426 7.23 3.47 25.47
N ASP A 427 6.43 3.16 24.44
CA ASP A 427 5.07 3.68 24.27
C ASP A 427 4.14 3.13 25.37
N GLU A 428 3.29 3.98 25.93
CA GLU A 428 2.18 3.52 26.76
C GLU A 428 1.24 2.68 25.88
N PRO A 429 0.93 1.43 26.27
CA PRO A 429 0.17 0.54 25.42
C PRO A 429 -1.29 1.01 25.34
N PHE A 430 -1.85 0.90 24.15
CA PHE A 430 -3.30 0.97 24.02
C PHE A 430 -3.93 -0.27 24.62
N LEU A 431 -5.03 -0.06 25.32
CA LEU A 431 -5.83 -1.08 25.94
C LEU A 431 -7.05 -1.40 25.09
N PHE A 432 -7.25 -2.69 24.83
CA PHE A 432 -8.33 -3.23 24.02
C PHE A 432 -9.28 -4.01 24.93
N TYR A 433 -10.53 -3.58 25.03
CA TYR A 433 -11.54 -4.39 25.70
C TYR A 433 -11.93 -5.55 24.80
N LEU A 434 -11.66 -6.76 25.27
CA LEU A 434 -12.03 -8.01 24.60
C LEU A 434 -12.94 -8.82 25.51
N THR A 435 -13.92 -9.48 24.92
CA THR A 435 -14.83 -10.40 25.62
C THR A 435 -14.25 -11.80 25.61
N LYS A 436 -14.55 -12.62 26.60
CA LYS A 436 -14.14 -14.02 26.59
C LYS A 436 -14.63 -14.72 25.32
N GLY A 437 -13.72 -15.42 24.65
CA GLY A 437 -14.02 -16.19 23.45
C GLY A 437 -13.25 -15.70 22.23
N LYS A 438 -13.80 -15.99 21.05
CA LYS A 438 -13.14 -15.78 19.76
C LYS A 438 -13.22 -14.33 19.32
N HIS A 439 -12.10 -13.85 18.81
CA HIS A 439 -11.93 -12.54 18.20
C HIS A 439 -11.17 -12.66 16.88
N GLU A 440 -11.36 -11.66 16.03
CA GLU A 440 -10.62 -11.49 14.80
C GLU A 440 -9.75 -10.23 14.88
N LEU A 441 -8.48 -10.36 14.50
CA LEU A 441 -7.60 -9.22 14.25
C LEU A 441 -7.27 -9.17 12.78
N THR A 442 -7.55 -8.03 12.13
CA THR A 442 -7.19 -7.79 10.74
C THR A 442 -6.25 -6.60 10.64
N LEU A 443 -5.21 -6.75 9.83
CA LEU A 443 -4.34 -5.66 9.43
C LEU A 443 -4.54 -5.38 7.94
N VAL A 444 -4.69 -4.11 7.58
CA VAL A 444 -4.87 -3.66 6.19
C VAL A 444 -3.74 -2.70 5.85
N ALA A 445 -3.07 -2.90 4.71
CA ALA A 445 -2.08 -1.96 4.21
C ALA A 445 -2.77 -0.64 3.81
N CYS A 446 -2.34 0.48 4.39
CA CYS A 446 -2.87 1.82 4.11
C CYS A 446 -1.73 2.83 3.93
N LEU A 447 -2.01 4.01 3.38
CA LEU A 447 -1.00 5.06 3.22
C LEU A 447 -0.87 5.94 4.46
N GLY A 448 -1.94 6.14 5.23
CA GLY A 448 -1.93 7.01 6.41
C GLY A 448 -1.36 8.40 6.08
N ASP A 449 -0.38 8.84 6.85
CA ASP A 449 0.23 10.17 6.71
C ASP A 449 0.94 10.43 5.37
N LEU A 450 1.26 9.37 4.59
CA LEU A 450 1.88 9.53 3.27
C LEU A 450 0.87 9.87 2.17
N ALA A 451 -0.43 9.74 2.44
CA ALA A 451 -1.48 9.89 1.45
C ALA A 451 -1.50 11.30 0.82
N GLY A 452 -1.49 12.35 1.65
CA GLY A 452 -1.51 13.75 1.19
C GLY A 452 -0.28 14.10 0.36
N LEU A 453 0.89 13.66 0.80
CA LEU A 453 2.15 13.87 0.09
C LEU A 453 2.14 13.21 -1.30
N LEU A 454 1.66 11.97 -1.39
CA LEU A 454 1.57 11.25 -2.66
C LEU A 454 0.57 11.89 -3.61
N GLN A 455 -0.60 12.31 -3.11
CA GLN A 455 -1.60 13.03 -3.90
C GLN A 455 -1.04 14.33 -4.47
N GLN A 456 -0.32 15.12 -3.66
CA GLN A 456 0.35 16.34 -4.13
C GLN A 456 1.42 16.03 -5.18
N THR A 457 2.16 14.94 -4.99
CA THR A 457 3.19 14.51 -5.95
C THR A 457 2.59 14.13 -7.31
N GLU A 458 1.47 13.41 -7.34
CA GLU A 458 0.78 13.07 -8.59
C GLU A 458 0.22 14.30 -9.31
N ILE A 459 -0.34 15.27 -8.57
CA ILE A 459 -0.75 16.57 -9.13
C ILE A 459 0.44 17.26 -9.80
N SER A 460 1.59 17.30 -9.12
CA SER A 460 2.82 17.87 -9.66
C SER A 460 3.34 17.10 -10.87
N LEU A 461 3.31 15.77 -10.86
CA LEU A 461 3.71 14.93 -11.98
C LEU A 461 2.86 15.22 -13.23
N TYR A 462 1.55 15.39 -13.04
CA TYR A 462 0.64 15.76 -14.12
C TYR A 462 0.97 17.14 -14.71
N GLU A 463 1.20 18.12 -13.84
CA GLU A 463 1.53 19.48 -14.27
C GLU A 463 2.89 19.54 -14.97
N MET A 464 3.90 18.82 -14.48
CA MET A 464 5.20 18.69 -15.14
C MET A 464 5.09 18.03 -16.51
N ASN A 465 4.28 16.97 -16.66
CA ASN A 465 4.00 16.39 -17.98
C ASN A 465 3.31 17.35 -18.93
N THR A 466 2.45 18.24 -18.41
CA THR A 466 1.78 19.27 -19.22
C THR A 466 2.78 20.34 -19.67
N ILE A 467 3.65 20.79 -18.77
CA ILE A 467 4.75 21.70 -19.12
C ILE A 467 5.67 21.06 -20.17
N TYR A 468 6.06 19.79 -19.99
CA TYR A 468 6.87 19.05 -20.97
C TYR A 468 6.27 19.11 -22.37
N ARG A 469 4.97 18.77 -22.47
CA ARG A 469 4.22 18.75 -23.74
C ARG A 469 4.19 20.12 -24.39
N ASN A 470 3.91 21.17 -23.62
CA ASN A 470 3.92 22.55 -24.12
C ASN A 470 5.27 22.95 -24.70
N ILE A 471 6.38 22.51 -24.09
CA ILE A 471 7.72 22.80 -24.61
C ILE A 471 7.98 22.03 -25.92
N ILE A 472 7.75 20.72 -25.95
CA ILE A 472 8.05 19.91 -27.14
C ILE A 472 7.15 20.24 -28.34
N MET A 473 5.97 20.83 -28.13
CA MET A 473 5.15 21.35 -29.23
C MET A 473 5.87 22.45 -30.02
N ILE A 474 6.69 23.27 -29.35
CA ILE A 474 7.46 24.34 -30.00
C ILE A 474 8.84 23.84 -30.45
N THR A 475 9.48 23.03 -29.61
CA THR A 475 10.89 22.66 -29.81
C THR A 475 11.11 21.34 -30.55
N SER A 476 10.09 20.50 -30.67
CA SER A 476 10.17 19.05 -30.85
C SER A 476 10.77 18.32 -29.63
N ALA A 477 10.74 16.99 -29.65
CA ALA A 477 11.35 16.14 -28.63
C ALA A 477 12.90 16.16 -28.66
N THR A 478 13.49 16.58 -29.78
CA THR A 478 14.94 16.66 -29.98
C THR A 478 15.31 18.08 -30.45
N PRO A 479 15.31 19.06 -29.54
CA PRO A 479 15.56 20.45 -29.92
C PRO A 479 17.01 20.68 -30.36
N ASP A 480 17.21 21.68 -31.21
CA ASP A 480 18.55 22.18 -31.56
C ASP A 480 19.09 23.07 -30.43
N PRO A 481 20.18 22.68 -29.74
CA PRO A 481 20.74 23.45 -28.62
C PRO A 481 21.24 24.85 -29.02
N LEU A 482 21.49 25.10 -30.31
CA LEU A 482 22.00 26.38 -30.81
C LEU A 482 20.89 27.36 -31.19
N ARG A 483 19.63 26.91 -31.20
CA ARG A 483 18.48 27.74 -31.57
C ARG A 483 17.84 28.37 -30.33
N SER A 484 17.60 29.68 -30.40
CA SER A 484 16.78 30.37 -29.40
C SER A 484 15.30 30.19 -29.72
N TYR A 485 14.60 29.42 -28.88
CA TYR A 485 13.16 29.14 -29.03
C TYR A 485 12.27 30.16 -28.31
N GLN A 486 12.83 31.03 -27.45
CA GLN A 486 12.09 32.04 -26.68
C GLN A 486 10.85 31.46 -25.96
N LEU A 487 11.02 30.31 -25.31
CA LEU A 487 9.93 29.54 -24.70
C LEU A 487 9.18 30.32 -23.65
N GLU A 488 9.87 31.19 -22.92
CA GLU A 488 9.28 32.09 -21.92
C GLU A 488 8.31 33.12 -22.51
N LYS A 489 8.42 33.43 -23.81
CA LYS A 489 7.49 34.33 -24.51
C LYS A 489 6.37 33.56 -25.19
N ARG A 490 6.68 32.38 -25.74
CA ARG A 490 5.75 31.58 -26.52
C ARG A 490 4.84 30.69 -25.68
N ILE A 491 5.26 30.32 -24.47
CA ILE A 491 4.46 29.50 -23.55
C ILE A 491 4.02 30.38 -22.39
N PRO A 492 2.74 30.78 -22.35
CA PRO A 492 2.20 31.62 -21.28
C PRO A 492 2.48 31.02 -19.89
N GLY A 493 3.06 31.84 -19.00
CA GLY A 493 3.29 31.48 -17.61
C GLY A 493 4.31 30.36 -17.36
N LEU A 494 5.09 29.93 -18.36
CA LEU A 494 6.03 28.80 -18.25
C LEU A 494 6.95 28.88 -17.02
N LEU A 495 7.62 30.02 -16.83
CA LEU A 495 8.59 30.20 -15.75
C LEU A 495 7.91 30.18 -14.37
N GLU A 496 6.73 30.78 -14.25
CA GLU A 496 5.96 30.76 -13.00
C GLU A 496 5.48 29.34 -12.68
N ARG A 497 5.00 28.59 -13.67
CA ARG A 497 4.58 27.19 -13.50
C ARG A 497 5.75 26.32 -13.04
N LEU A 498 6.92 26.43 -13.68
CA LEU A 498 8.15 25.73 -13.27
C LEU A 498 8.57 26.09 -11.84
N LYS A 499 8.51 27.38 -11.49
CA LYS A 499 8.85 27.89 -10.15
C LYS A 499 7.91 27.36 -9.08
N VAL A 500 6.61 27.31 -9.35
CA VAL A 500 5.62 26.70 -8.46
C VAL A 500 5.93 25.22 -8.23
N GLN A 501 6.21 24.46 -9.29
CA GLN A 501 6.57 23.04 -9.16
C GLN A 501 7.87 22.84 -8.38
N ALA A 502 8.88 23.69 -8.57
CA ALA A 502 10.10 23.65 -7.77
C ALA A 502 9.81 23.84 -6.27
N GLY A 503 8.97 24.83 -5.93
CA GLY A 503 8.55 25.08 -4.56
C GLY A 503 7.78 23.92 -3.94
N ILE A 504 6.90 23.27 -4.71
CA ILE A 504 6.17 22.08 -4.26
C ILE A 504 7.15 20.93 -3.98
N MET A 505 8.08 20.63 -4.88
CA MET A 505 9.09 19.58 -4.67
C MET A 505 9.94 19.82 -3.41
N ARG A 506 10.34 21.07 -3.15
CA ARG A 506 11.04 21.45 -1.89
C ARG A 506 10.17 21.21 -0.66
N SER A 507 8.90 21.61 -0.71
CA SER A 507 7.95 21.44 0.39
C SER A 507 7.74 19.96 0.70
N MET A 508 7.51 19.15 -0.33
CA MET A 508 7.30 17.71 -0.20
C MET A 508 8.53 17.00 0.34
N ALA A 509 9.75 17.38 -0.08
CA ALA A 509 10.98 16.85 0.48
C ALA A 509 11.10 17.13 1.99
N LYS A 510 10.75 18.35 2.41
CA LYS A 510 10.77 18.76 3.82
C LYS A 510 9.70 18.03 4.65
N GLU A 511 8.50 17.91 4.11
CA GLU A 511 7.40 17.19 4.76
C GLU A 511 7.73 15.70 4.93
N PHE A 512 8.24 15.05 3.89
CA PHE A 512 8.69 13.65 3.97
C PHE A 512 9.79 13.47 5.01
N GLU A 513 10.77 14.39 5.09
CA GLU A 513 11.81 14.37 6.12
C GLU A 513 11.20 14.48 7.53
N SER A 514 10.18 15.34 7.71
CA SER A 514 9.50 15.49 8.99
C SER A 514 8.71 14.25 9.41
N LEU A 515 8.04 13.59 8.47
CA LEU A 515 7.26 12.37 8.74
C LEU A 515 8.15 11.16 9.06
N THR A 516 9.27 11.03 8.35
CA THR A 516 10.15 9.84 8.44
C THR A 516 11.30 10.02 9.44
N GLY A 517 11.63 11.25 9.81
CA GLY A 517 12.78 11.60 10.64
C GLY A 517 14.13 11.31 9.97
N GLN A 518 14.16 10.99 8.67
CA GLN A 518 15.37 10.59 7.95
C GLN A 518 15.56 11.38 6.66
N ARG A 519 16.80 11.84 6.42
CA ARG A 519 17.27 12.26 5.10
C ARG A 519 17.81 11.03 4.36
N GLY A 520 17.27 10.75 3.19
CA GLY A 520 17.61 9.55 2.43
C GLY A 520 17.40 9.68 0.92
N GLY A 521 17.39 8.55 0.22
CA GLY A 521 17.20 8.50 -1.24
C GLY A 521 15.86 9.11 -1.67
N HIS A 522 14.79 8.88 -0.91
CA HIS A 522 13.47 9.44 -1.19
C HIS A 522 13.44 10.98 -1.17
N THR A 523 14.10 11.61 -0.19
CA THR A 523 14.18 13.09 -0.11
C THR A 523 15.11 13.68 -1.17
N ALA A 524 16.16 12.94 -1.55
CA ALA A 524 17.12 13.39 -2.55
C ALA A 524 16.48 13.53 -3.93
N VAL A 525 15.68 12.56 -4.37
CA VAL A 525 14.98 12.61 -5.68
C VAL A 525 14.13 13.87 -5.81
N LEU A 526 13.32 14.18 -4.80
CA LEU A 526 12.48 15.39 -4.80
C LEU A 526 13.33 16.67 -4.83
N THR A 527 14.44 16.68 -4.08
CA THR A 527 15.35 17.84 -4.03
C THR A 527 16.07 18.05 -5.37
N ASP A 528 16.51 16.99 -6.03
CA ASP A 528 17.21 17.05 -7.32
C ASP A 528 16.27 17.58 -8.42
N ILE A 529 15.01 17.11 -8.43
CA ILE A 529 13.99 17.65 -9.34
C ILE A 529 13.75 19.13 -9.05
N ALA A 530 13.64 19.54 -7.79
CA ALA A 530 13.48 20.95 -7.43
C ALA A 530 14.63 21.82 -7.97
N ILE A 531 15.88 21.38 -7.79
CA ILE A 531 17.08 22.10 -8.27
C ILE A 531 17.10 22.18 -9.79
N MET A 532 16.71 21.11 -10.48
CA MET A 532 16.59 21.10 -11.94
C MET A 532 15.55 22.14 -12.41
N LEU A 533 14.38 22.18 -11.77
CA LEU A 533 13.33 23.16 -12.07
C LEU A 533 13.79 24.60 -11.80
N GLU A 534 14.47 24.84 -10.67
CA GLU A 534 15.07 26.14 -10.31
C GLU A 534 16.06 26.59 -11.41
N ARG A 535 16.93 25.70 -11.89
CA ARG A 535 17.87 25.99 -12.99
C ARG A 535 17.16 26.38 -14.29
N MET A 536 16.05 25.72 -14.62
CA MET A 536 15.25 26.04 -15.82
C MET A 536 14.62 27.44 -15.71
N VAL A 537 14.20 27.84 -14.50
CA VAL A 537 13.67 29.18 -14.22
C VAL A 537 14.78 30.24 -14.31
N ASP A 538 15.94 29.98 -13.69
CA ASP A 538 17.06 30.94 -13.63
C ASP A 538 17.73 31.16 -15.00
N LYS A 539 17.73 30.13 -15.86
CA LYS A 539 18.34 30.16 -17.19
C LYS A 539 17.38 29.64 -18.26
N PRO A 540 16.34 30.40 -18.64
CA PRO A 540 15.31 29.96 -19.59
C PRO A 540 15.88 29.51 -20.95
N TRP A 541 16.94 30.16 -21.42
CA TRP A 541 17.62 29.80 -22.68
C TRP A 541 18.23 28.39 -22.68
N SER A 542 18.43 27.78 -21.50
CA SER A 542 19.01 26.44 -21.36
C SER A 542 17.97 25.32 -21.31
N ILE A 543 16.67 25.66 -21.22
CA ILE A 543 15.56 24.71 -21.18
C ILE A 543 15.63 23.66 -22.31
N PRO A 544 15.88 24.01 -23.60
CA PRO A 544 15.99 23.02 -24.67
C PRO A 544 17.09 21.98 -24.42
N GLY A 545 18.24 22.40 -23.91
CA GLY A 545 19.35 21.50 -23.56
C GLY A 545 19.10 20.64 -22.32
N MET A 546 18.11 21.01 -21.50
CA MET A 546 17.72 20.29 -20.29
C MET A 546 16.49 19.39 -20.47
N LEU A 547 15.92 19.29 -21.67
CA LEU A 547 14.71 18.48 -21.89
C LEU A 547 14.89 16.99 -21.59
N GLY A 548 16.09 16.45 -21.82
CA GLY A 548 16.42 15.08 -21.42
C GLY A 548 16.38 14.91 -19.90
N GLU A 549 17.07 15.80 -19.17
CA GLU A 549 17.07 15.84 -17.70
C GLU A 549 15.65 15.99 -17.14
N TYR A 550 14.84 16.88 -17.74
CA TYR A 550 13.45 17.11 -17.35
C TYR A 550 12.56 15.88 -17.52
N ARG A 551 12.62 15.23 -18.69
CA ARG A 551 11.87 14.01 -18.98
C ARG A 551 12.28 12.88 -18.03
N ASP A 552 13.57 12.72 -17.78
CA ASP A 552 14.08 11.69 -16.88
C ASP A 552 13.66 12.01 -15.41
N GLY A 553 13.62 13.29 -15.03
CA GLY A 553 13.06 13.77 -13.76
C GLY A 553 11.59 13.42 -13.57
N ILE A 554 10.75 13.56 -14.61
CA ILE A 554 9.35 13.10 -14.61
C ILE A 554 9.27 11.59 -14.37
N GLY A 555 10.10 10.79 -15.07
CA GLY A 555 10.16 9.34 -14.88
C GLY A 555 10.58 8.93 -13.47
N ASN A 556 11.55 9.64 -12.90
CA ASN A 556 12.02 9.44 -11.53
C ASN A 556 10.92 9.79 -10.51
N LEU A 557 10.14 10.85 -10.74
CA LEU A 557 9.02 11.22 -9.88
C LEU A 557 7.91 10.16 -9.91
N GLY A 558 7.57 9.61 -11.09
CA GLY A 558 6.63 8.50 -11.19
C GLY A 558 7.11 7.24 -10.45
N THR A 559 8.39 6.91 -10.57
CA THR A 559 9.02 5.80 -9.82
C THR A 559 8.98 6.06 -8.31
N TRP A 560 9.19 7.31 -7.89
CA TRP A 560 9.11 7.71 -6.48
C TRP A 560 7.70 7.53 -5.92
N VAL A 561 6.65 7.89 -6.67
CA VAL A 561 5.25 7.66 -6.28
C VAL A 561 4.98 6.17 -6.09
N MET A 562 5.37 5.32 -7.05
CA MET A 562 5.17 3.88 -6.96
C MET A 562 5.88 3.26 -5.74
N ASN A 563 7.15 3.62 -5.52
CA ASN A 563 7.94 3.08 -4.41
C ASN A 563 7.44 3.55 -3.04
N THR A 564 6.96 4.79 -2.95
CA THR A 564 6.43 5.36 -1.70
C THR A 564 5.02 4.84 -1.41
N ARG A 565 4.24 4.46 -2.44
CA ARG A 565 2.96 3.77 -2.26
C ARG A 565 3.14 2.37 -1.66
N ASN A 566 4.25 1.69 -1.93
CA ASN A 566 4.49 0.34 -1.41
C ASN A 566 4.61 0.33 0.11
N GLN A 567 3.77 -0.47 0.78
CA GLN A 567 3.69 -0.58 2.24
C GLN A 567 4.15 -1.96 2.76
N PRO A 568 5.36 -2.47 2.47
CA PRO A 568 5.74 -3.83 2.85
C PRO A 568 5.85 -3.99 4.38
N LEU A 569 5.41 -5.12 4.93
CA LEU A 569 5.59 -5.45 6.35
C LEU A 569 5.68 -6.96 6.50
N GLN A 570 6.69 -7.45 7.20
CA GLN A 570 6.82 -8.88 7.55
C GLN A 570 6.55 -9.07 9.03
N ILE A 571 5.64 -9.99 9.38
CA ILE A 571 5.25 -10.28 10.76
C ILE A 571 5.63 -11.72 11.10
N ASP A 572 6.11 -11.94 12.32
CA ASP A 572 6.43 -13.24 12.92
C ASP A 572 5.26 -13.74 13.79
N TYR A 573 4.85 -12.95 14.78
CA TYR A 573 3.65 -13.24 15.57
C TYR A 573 3.03 -11.98 16.16
N ILE A 574 1.79 -12.13 16.62
CA ILE A 574 1.02 -11.12 17.34
C ILE A 574 0.78 -11.63 18.77
N MET A 575 0.74 -10.73 19.74
CA MET A 575 0.46 -11.05 21.14
C MET A 575 -0.69 -10.20 21.66
N ALA A 576 -1.71 -10.85 22.21
CA ALA A 576 -2.70 -10.22 23.09
C ALA A 576 -2.38 -10.62 24.53
N ALA A 577 -1.99 -9.66 25.36
CA ALA A 577 -1.46 -9.94 26.69
C ALA A 577 -2.00 -8.99 27.76
N ALA A 578 -1.84 -9.36 29.03
CA ALA A 578 -2.06 -8.47 30.15
C ALA A 578 -1.17 -7.22 30.03
N PRO A 579 -1.63 -6.01 30.41
CA PRO A 579 -0.87 -4.77 30.22
C PRO A 579 0.51 -4.74 30.92
N ASP A 580 0.66 -5.50 32.00
CA ASP A 580 1.89 -5.65 32.78
C ASP A 580 2.76 -6.85 32.34
N ALA A 581 2.29 -7.65 31.38
CA ALA A 581 3.04 -8.78 30.84
C ALA A 581 4.35 -8.32 30.20
N LYS A 582 5.45 -9.00 30.55
CA LYS A 582 6.75 -8.78 29.93
C LYS A 582 6.74 -9.41 28.53
N LEU A 583 6.88 -8.57 27.51
CA LEU A 583 6.97 -9.05 26.14
C LEU A 583 8.32 -9.72 25.89
N PRO A 584 8.35 -10.80 25.09
CA PRO A 584 9.59 -11.44 24.69
C PRO A 584 10.44 -10.49 23.87
N ARG A 585 11.75 -10.69 23.94
CA ARG A 585 12.72 -9.88 23.20
C ARG A 585 12.63 -10.20 21.71
N ALA A 586 12.31 -9.20 20.90
CA ALA A 586 12.18 -9.37 19.45
C ALA A 586 13.52 -9.38 18.70
N THR A 587 14.57 -8.77 19.25
CA THR A 587 15.89 -8.71 18.60
C THR A 587 16.85 -9.73 19.19
N PRO A 588 17.63 -10.45 18.36
CA PRO A 588 18.60 -11.39 18.88
C PRO A 588 19.69 -10.68 19.69
N THR A 589 20.16 -11.34 20.75
CA THR A 589 21.39 -10.93 21.42
C THR A 589 22.60 -11.24 20.52
N PHE A 590 23.72 -10.55 20.76
CA PHE A 590 24.97 -10.81 20.04
C PHE A 590 25.37 -12.29 20.06
N PHE A 591 25.24 -12.96 21.21
CA PHE A 591 25.57 -14.38 21.34
C PHE A 591 24.59 -15.28 20.58
N GLN A 592 23.29 -14.97 20.58
CA GLN A 592 22.30 -15.71 19.77
C GLN A 592 22.60 -15.57 18.28
N ALA A 593 22.90 -14.37 17.80
CA ALA A 593 23.25 -14.11 16.41
C ALA A 593 24.55 -14.84 16.01
N MET A 594 25.62 -14.72 16.81
CA MET A 594 26.88 -15.43 16.56
C MET A 594 26.70 -16.95 16.53
N TRP A 595 25.90 -17.49 17.46
CA TRP A 595 25.63 -18.93 17.51
C TRP A 595 24.76 -19.42 16.36
N HIS A 596 23.81 -18.60 15.91
CA HIS A 596 23.04 -18.82 14.68
C HIS A 596 23.99 -18.95 13.48
N GLU A 597 24.87 -17.98 13.26
CA GLU A 597 25.81 -17.98 12.13
C GLU A 597 26.72 -19.23 12.12
N ILE A 598 27.25 -19.62 13.29
CA ILE A 598 28.08 -20.84 13.40
C ILE A 598 27.27 -22.08 13.01
N ARG A 599 26.02 -22.19 13.50
CA ARG A 599 25.16 -23.34 13.19
C ARG A 599 24.74 -23.36 11.72
N ALA A 600 24.36 -22.22 11.16
CA ALA A 600 23.99 -22.08 9.75
C ALA A 600 25.18 -22.43 8.84
N PHE A 601 26.38 -21.95 9.19
CA PHE A 601 27.61 -22.27 8.47
C PHE A 601 27.96 -23.77 8.54
N LEU A 602 27.87 -24.40 9.72
CA LEU A 602 28.11 -25.85 9.82
C LEU A 602 27.04 -26.65 9.07
N ALA A 603 25.79 -26.21 9.14
CA ALA A 603 24.70 -26.83 8.41
C ALA A 603 24.89 -26.73 6.90
N SER A 604 25.49 -25.65 6.37
CA SER A 604 25.65 -25.49 4.91
C SER A 604 26.57 -26.49 4.24
N PHE A 605 27.41 -27.21 4.99
CA PHE A 605 28.18 -28.34 4.46
C PHE A 605 27.39 -29.65 4.38
N THR A 606 26.22 -29.72 5.02
CA THR A 606 25.48 -30.98 5.21
C THR A 606 24.02 -30.90 4.75
N HIS A 607 23.42 -29.71 4.80
CA HIS A 607 22.05 -29.44 4.40
C HIS A 607 22.03 -28.94 2.96
N ASP A 608 21.16 -29.55 2.15
CA ASP A 608 20.94 -29.14 0.77
C ASP A 608 19.79 -28.14 0.72
N TYR A 609 20.09 -26.89 0.40
CA TYR A 609 19.12 -25.79 0.32
C TYR A 609 18.43 -25.68 -1.04
N THR A 610 18.82 -26.50 -2.03
CA THR A 610 18.41 -26.31 -3.43
C THR A 610 17.28 -27.22 -3.88
N GLY A 611 16.96 -28.28 -3.14
CA GLY A 611 15.94 -29.26 -3.52
C GLY A 611 14.91 -29.53 -2.42
N VAL A 612 13.64 -29.66 -2.84
CA VAL A 612 12.59 -30.26 -2.00
C VAL A 612 12.77 -31.77 -2.06
N ARG A 613 12.91 -32.41 -0.89
CA ARG A 613 13.05 -33.88 -0.83
C ARG A 613 11.69 -34.57 -0.81
N ASP A 614 11.70 -35.90 -0.80
CA ASP A 614 10.48 -36.69 -0.67
C ASP A 614 9.66 -36.25 0.54
N ILE A 615 8.34 -36.18 0.36
CA ILE A 615 7.41 -35.81 1.41
C ILE A 615 7.45 -36.91 2.48
N LYS A 616 7.59 -36.50 3.73
CA LYS A 616 7.53 -37.41 4.86
C LYS A 616 6.08 -37.86 5.03
N GLU A 617 5.77 -39.10 4.64
CA GLU A 617 4.48 -39.71 4.98
C GLU A 617 4.40 -39.83 6.52
N LEU A 618 3.28 -39.38 7.09
CA LEU A 618 3.02 -39.32 8.52
C LEU A 618 2.79 -40.70 9.15
#